data_AF-A0A7Y3V8C4-F1
#
_entry.id   AF-A0A7Y3V8C4-F1
#
_cell.length_a   1.000
_cell.length_b   1.000
_cell.length_c   1.000
_cell.angle_alpha   90.00
_cell.angle_beta   90.00
_cell.angle_gamma   90.00
#
_symmetry.space_group_name_H-M   'P 1'
#
loop_
_entity.id
_entity.type
_entity.pdbx_description
1 polymer ?
#
loop_
_entity_poly.entity_id
_entity_poly.type
_entity_poly.pdbx_seq_one_letter_code
_entity_poly.pdbx_strand_id
1 'polypeptide(L)'
;MNNNTSNFKINKYYFEKKKEKIQNLNEKSKQYIEDIHKLEQKIKNKREEVGKLKEEYEELKEKYNRFINIFNERGITLNIVNKDYGLKEWDNLYFKRQGDIGVIITRYGTVVKSFDKNIADILEEILQEKESSIVITRITTNFIKAQLHIR
;
A
#
# COMPACT_ATOMS: atom_id res chain seq x y z
N MET A 1 15.29 0.38 83.93
CA MET A 1 15.80 -0.65 82.98
C MET A 1 14.68 -1.01 82.01
N ASN A 2 14.65 -0.46 80.78
CA ASN A 2 13.68 -0.85 79.74
C ASN A 2 14.05 -0.42 78.29
N ASN A 3 15.16 0.33 78.11
CA ASN A 3 15.52 0.88 76.80
C ASN A 3 16.14 -0.16 75.84
N ASN A 4 16.85 -1.16 76.36
CA ASN A 4 17.56 -2.15 75.52
C ASN A 4 16.61 -3.15 74.84
N THR A 5 15.53 -3.54 75.51
CA THR A 5 14.48 -4.43 74.97
C THR A 5 13.63 -3.75 73.90
N SER A 6 13.39 -2.44 74.04
CA SER A 6 12.69 -1.64 73.02
C SER A 6 13.53 -1.46 71.75
N ASN A 7 14.81 -1.07 71.89
CA ASN A 7 15.72 -0.91 70.76
C ASN A 7 15.97 -2.22 69.99
N PHE A 8 16.04 -3.36 70.69
CA PHE A 8 16.20 -4.66 70.04
C PHE A 8 14.97 -5.05 69.19
N LYS A 9 13.75 -4.82 69.71
CA LYS A 9 12.50 -5.06 68.97
C LYS A 9 12.38 -4.15 67.74
N ILE A 10 12.75 -2.88 67.87
CA ILE A 10 12.74 -1.90 66.78
C ILE A 10 13.75 -2.31 65.68
N ASN A 11 14.98 -2.69 66.06
CA ASN A 11 15.98 -3.15 65.10
C ASN A 11 15.56 -4.43 64.36
N LYS A 12 14.93 -5.38 65.06
CA LYS A 12 14.38 -6.59 64.45
C LYS A 12 13.28 -6.27 63.44
N TYR A 13 12.38 -5.35 63.77
CA TYR A 13 11.31 -4.90 62.85
C TYR A 13 11.88 -4.29 61.56
N TYR A 14 12.86 -3.38 61.66
CA TYR A 14 13.48 -2.78 60.49
C TYR A 14 14.30 -3.78 59.66
N PHE A 15 14.91 -4.77 60.31
CA PHE A 15 15.63 -5.84 59.61
C PHE A 15 14.67 -6.69 58.77
N GLU A 16 13.56 -7.15 59.34
CA GLU A 16 12.54 -7.91 58.60
C GLU A 16 11.92 -7.07 57.47
N LYS A 17 11.63 -5.79 57.71
CA LYS A 17 11.15 -4.88 56.66
C LYS A 17 12.13 -4.72 55.51
N LYS A 18 13.43 -4.62 55.80
CA LYS A 18 14.47 -4.57 54.76
C LYS A 18 14.56 -5.89 54.00
N LYS A 19 14.45 -7.03 54.70
CA LYS A 19 14.45 -8.36 54.08
C LYS A 19 13.26 -8.56 53.14
N GLU A 20 12.05 -8.21 53.57
CA GLU A 20 10.84 -8.18 52.72
C GLU A 20 11.05 -7.29 51.48
N LYS A 21 11.62 -6.10 51.68
CA LYS A 21 11.89 -5.17 50.56
C LYS A 21 12.90 -5.76 49.57
N ILE A 22 13.96 -6.41 50.04
CA ILE A 22 14.95 -7.07 49.19
C ILE A 22 14.29 -8.21 48.40
N GLN A 23 13.47 -9.03 49.05
CA GLN A 23 12.76 -10.11 48.38
C GLN A 23 11.82 -9.58 47.28
N ASN A 24 11.01 -8.56 47.59
CA ASN A 24 10.12 -7.92 46.61
C ASN A 24 10.90 -7.33 45.42
N LEU A 25 12.07 -6.73 45.67
CA LEU A 25 12.92 -6.21 44.60
C LEU A 25 13.51 -7.33 43.74
N ASN A 26 13.90 -8.45 44.34
CA ASN A 26 14.38 -9.63 43.61
C ASN A 26 13.29 -10.23 42.72
N GLU A 27 12.06 -10.34 43.22
CA GLU A 27 10.91 -10.82 42.45
C GLU A 27 10.60 -9.88 41.28
N LYS A 28 10.58 -8.57 41.51
CA LYS A 28 10.42 -7.57 40.42
C LYS A 28 11.55 -7.67 39.39
N SER A 29 12.79 -7.86 39.83
CA SER A 29 13.92 -8.01 38.92
C SER A 29 13.76 -9.23 38.02
N LYS A 30 13.30 -10.37 38.55
CA LYS A 30 13.00 -11.56 37.75
C LYS A 30 11.89 -11.29 36.74
N GLN A 31 10.81 -10.66 37.18
CA GLN A 31 9.69 -10.31 36.29
C GLN A 31 10.16 -9.42 35.14
N TYR A 32 10.96 -8.38 35.41
CA TYR A 32 11.48 -7.51 34.36
C TYR A 32 12.40 -8.23 33.39
N ILE A 33 13.22 -9.17 33.86
CA ILE A 33 14.06 -10.00 32.97
C ILE A 33 13.18 -10.84 32.03
N GLU A 34 12.13 -11.48 32.54
CA GLU A 34 11.20 -12.24 31.72
C GLU A 34 10.47 -11.35 30.70
N ASP A 35 10.06 -10.16 31.10
CA ASP A 35 9.37 -9.21 30.22
C ASP A 35 10.30 -8.68 29.13
N ILE A 36 11.57 -8.43 29.44
CA ILE A 36 12.61 -8.09 28.46
C ILE A 36 12.74 -9.21 27.43
N HIS A 37 12.89 -10.46 27.86
CA HIS A 37 13.00 -11.59 26.92
C HIS A 37 11.76 -11.76 26.04
N LYS A 38 10.56 -11.55 26.58
CA LYS A 38 9.32 -11.56 25.79
C LYS A 38 9.31 -10.44 24.75
N LEU A 39 9.80 -9.25 25.10
CA LEU A 39 9.90 -8.12 24.17
C LEU A 39 10.96 -8.37 23.09
N GLU A 40 12.12 -8.89 23.44
CA GLU A 40 13.17 -9.28 22.49
C GLU A 40 12.64 -10.27 21.45
N GLN A 41 11.92 -11.29 21.89
CA GLN A 41 11.33 -12.28 20.99
C GLN A 41 10.26 -11.65 20.07
N LYS A 42 9.42 -10.76 20.61
CA LYS A 42 8.43 -10.01 19.80
C LYS A 42 9.12 -9.14 18.74
N ILE A 43 10.20 -8.45 19.10
CA ILE A 43 10.98 -7.62 18.18
C ILE A 43 11.59 -8.48 17.08
N LYS A 44 12.16 -9.64 17.43
CA LYS A 44 12.73 -10.59 16.46
C LYS A 44 11.67 -11.04 15.46
N ASN A 45 10.53 -11.53 15.94
CA ASN A 45 9.45 -12.00 15.06
C ASN A 45 8.94 -10.90 14.13
N LYS A 46 8.76 -9.67 14.65
CA LYS A 46 8.35 -8.51 13.82
C LYS A 46 9.38 -8.15 12.76
N ARG A 47 10.67 -8.25 13.07
CA ARG A 47 11.73 -7.99 12.07
C ARG A 47 11.70 -9.01 10.94
N GLU A 48 11.44 -10.28 11.25
CA GLU A 48 11.29 -11.34 10.24
C GLU A 48 10.06 -11.08 9.35
N GLU A 49 8.94 -10.67 9.93
CA GLU A 49 7.72 -10.30 9.20
C GLU A 49 7.95 -9.12 8.25
N VAL A 50 8.61 -8.06 8.74
CA VAL A 50 8.99 -6.90 7.91
C VAL A 50 9.94 -7.31 6.78
N GLY A 51 10.86 -8.24 7.04
CA GLY A 51 11.76 -8.79 6.02
C GLY A 51 10.99 -9.43 4.87
N LYS A 52 10.05 -10.33 5.19
CA LYS A 52 9.19 -10.99 4.19
C LYS A 52 8.34 -10.00 3.38
N LEU A 53 7.71 -9.03 4.06
CA LEU A 53 6.92 -8.00 3.39
C LEU A 53 7.77 -7.15 2.43
N LYS A 54 9.04 -6.90 2.78
CA LYS A 54 9.95 -6.17 1.90
C LYS A 54 10.31 -6.98 0.66
N GLU A 55 10.55 -8.28 0.80
CA GLU A 55 10.79 -9.18 -0.33
C GLU A 55 9.58 -9.24 -1.26
N GLU A 56 8.36 -9.45 -0.71
CA GLU A 56 7.12 -9.44 -1.48
C GLU A 56 6.88 -8.11 -2.20
N TYR A 57 7.19 -6.98 -1.56
CA TYR A 57 7.09 -5.66 -2.15
C TYR A 57 8.04 -5.49 -3.35
N GLU A 58 9.30 -5.87 -3.23
CA GLU A 58 10.25 -5.75 -4.33
C GLU A 58 9.86 -6.66 -5.51
N GLU A 59 9.40 -7.89 -5.25
CA GLU A 59 8.88 -8.76 -6.31
C GLU A 59 7.67 -8.15 -7.03
N LEU A 60 6.72 -7.58 -6.29
CA LEU A 60 5.53 -6.97 -6.87
C LEU A 60 5.89 -5.72 -7.67
N LYS A 61 6.86 -4.93 -7.17
CA LYS A 61 7.38 -3.75 -7.84
C LYS A 61 8.10 -4.09 -9.14
N GLU A 62 8.90 -5.14 -9.16
CA GLU A 62 9.53 -5.63 -10.41
C GLU A 62 8.49 -6.06 -11.44
N LYS A 63 7.47 -6.83 -11.00
CA LYS A 63 6.36 -7.23 -11.87
C LYS A 63 5.61 -6.00 -12.41
N TYR A 64 5.29 -5.05 -11.55
CA TYR A 64 4.64 -3.79 -11.93
C TYR A 64 5.46 -3.03 -12.99
N ASN A 65 6.75 -2.80 -12.73
CA ASN A 65 7.64 -2.10 -13.66
C ASN A 65 7.73 -2.83 -15.01
N ARG A 66 7.80 -4.16 -15.01
CA ARG A 66 7.79 -4.95 -16.24
C ARG A 66 6.49 -4.77 -17.03
N PHE A 67 5.34 -4.75 -16.36
CA PHE A 67 4.06 -4.49 -17.01
C PHE A 67 3.97 -3.08 -17.58
N ILE A 68 4.43 -2.08 -16.83
CA ILE A 68 4.50 -0.69 -17.29
C ILE A 68 5.39 -0.56 -18.53
N ASN A 69 6.54 -1.23 -18.56
CA ASN A 69 7.43 -1.22 -19.73
C ASN A 69 6.77 -1.85 -20.96
N ILE A 70 6.16 -3.03 -20.81
CA ILE A 70 5.41 -3.68 -21.89
C ILE A 70 4.28 -2.77 -22.40
N PHE A 71 3.61 -2.08 -21.47
CA PHE A 71 2.53 -1.16 -21.81
C PHE A 71 3.04 0.08 -22.56
N ASN A 72 4.12 0.71 -22.11
CA ASN A 72 4.71 1.86 -22.81
C ASN A 72 5.21 1.44 -24.21
N GLU A 73 5.80 0.25 -24.36
CA GLU A 73 6.31 -0.23 -25.65
C GLU A 73 5.20 -0.59 -26.65
N ARG A 74 4.12 -1.23 -26.20
CA ARG A 74 3.09 -1.81 -27.07
C ARG A 74 1.79 -1.00 -27.13
N GLY A 75 1.57 -0.14 -26.15
CA GLY A 75 0.29 0.52 -25.93
C GLY A 75 -0.79 -0.44 -25.40
N ILE A 76 -2.01 0.09 -25.21
CA ILE A 76 -3.21 -0.69 -24.83
C ILE A 76 -4.19 -0.64 -25.98
N THR A 77 -4.72 -1.80 -26.36
CA THR A 77 -5.87 -1.88 -27.26
C THR A 77 -7.17 -1.79 -26.46
N LEU A 78 -8.00 -0.82 -26.83
CA LEU A 78 -9.29 -0.54 -26.23
C LEU A 78 -10.38 -0.96 -27.20
N ASN A 79 -11.32 -1.78 -26.72
CA ASN A 79 -12.52 -2.12 -27.45
C ASN A 79 -13.66 -1.18 -27.03
N ILE A 80 -14.24 -0.51 -28.02
CA ILE A 80 -15.33 0.45 -27.89
C ILE A 80 -16.51 -0.11 -28.68
N VAL A 81 -17.72 -0.09 -28.12
CA VAL A 81 -18.93 -0.52 -28.84
C VAL A 81 -19.25 0.53 -29.90
N ASN A 82 -19.40 0.10 -31.16
CA ASN A 82 -19.77 1.01 -32.24
C ASN A 82 -21.26 1.33 -32.16
N LYS A 83 -21.60 2.59 -31.90
CA LYS A 83 -22.98 3.10 -31.91
C LYS A 83 -23.22 4.10 -33.06
N ASP A 84 -22.46 3.95 -34.14
CA ASP A 84 -22.46 4.85 -35.29
C ASP A 84 -22.10 6.30 -34.94
N TYR A 85 -20.96 6.46 -34.25
CA TYR A 85 -20.45 7.77 -33.84
C TYR A 85 -19.93 8.64 -35.01
N GLY A 86 -20.02 8.17 -36.26
CA GLY A 86 -19.45 8.86 -37.43
C GLY A 86 -17.91 8.92 -37.44
N LEU A 87 -17.25 8.02 -36.69
CA LEU A 87 -15.80 7.94 -36.57
C LEU A 87 -15.19 7.17 -37.74
N LYS A 88 -13.92 7.48 -38.05
CA LYS A 88 -13.12 6.80 -39.08
C LYS A 88 -11.85 6.21 -38.48
N GLU A 89 -11.26 5.25 -39.18
CA GLU A 89 -9.92 4.77 -38.87
C GLU A 89 -8.94 5.95 -38.91
N TRP A 90 -7.98 5.95 -37.99
CA TRP A 90 -7.01 7.01 -37.74
C TRP A 90 -7.54 8.29 -37.08
N ASP A 91 -8.83 8.36 -36.73
CA ASP A 91 -9.32 9.44 -35.88
C ASP A 91 -8.73 9.36 -34.46
N ASN A 92 -8.47 10.54 -33.89
CA ASN A 92 -7.98 10.69 -32.52
C ASN A 92 -9.14 10.70 -31.51
N LEU A 93 -8.92 10.03 -30.40
CA LEU A 93 -9.74 10.04 -29.20
C LEU A 93 -8.92 10.58 -28.03
N TYR A 94 -9.62 11.02 -26.98
CA TYR A 94 -8.98 11.64 -25.84
C TYR A 94 -9.52 11.05 -24.55
N PHE A 95 -8.62 10.75 -23.62
CA PHE A 95 -9.02 10.41 -22.27
C PHE A 95 -9.26 11.68 -21.46
N LYS A 96 -10.30 11.68 -20.63
CA LYS A 96 -10.63 12.78 -19.74
C LYS A 96 -11.24 12.25 -18.45
N ARG A 97 -10.88 12.88 -17.32
CA ARG A 97 -11.54 12.65 -16.03
C ARG A 97 -12.87 13.41 -15.93
N GLN A 98 -13.91 12.74 -15.45
CA GLN A 98 -15.22 13.33 -15.20
C GLN A 98 -15.71 12.92 -13.80
N GLY A 99 -15.27 13.67 -12.78
CA GLY A 99 -15.48 13.30 -11.38
C GLY A 99 -14.73 12.01 -11.04
N ASP A 100 -15.42 11.05 -10.42
CA ASP A 100 -14.81 9.77 -10.05
C ASP A 100 -14.60 8.81 -11.21
N ILE A 101 -15.13 9.09 -12.42
CA ILE A 101 -14.98 8.20 -13.58
C ILE A 101 -14.03 8.76 -14.64
N GLY A 102 -13.49 7.86 -15.45
CA GLY A 102 -12.71 8.19 -16.64
C GLY A 102 -13.53 7.98 -17.90
N VAL A 103 -13.40 8.85 -18.89
CA VAL A 103 -14.11 8.72 -20.17
C VAL A 103 -13.16 8.88 -21.35
N ILE A 104 -13.45 8.17 -22.42
CA ILE A 104 -12.88 8.42 -23.74
C ILE A 104 -13.89 9.24 -24.53
N ILE A 105 -13.44 10.37 -25.04
CA ILE A 105 -14.24 11.31 -25.80
C ILE A 105 -13.67 11.50 -27.21
N THR A 106 -14.55 11.84 -28.14
CA THR A 106 -14.16 12.34 -29.46
C THR A 106 -13.69 13.80 -29.36
N ARG A 107 -13.13 14.33 -30.46
CA ARG A 107 -12.82 15.77 -30.60
C ARG A 107 -14.02 16.71 -30.37
N TYR A 108 -15.24 16.20 -30.51
CA TYR A 108 -16.48 16.95 -30.31
C TYR A 108 -17.06 16.78 -28.90
N GLY A 109 -16.37 16.04 -28.02
CA GLY A 109 -16.79 15.80 -26.64
C GLY A 109 -17.76 14.63 -26.45
N THR A 110 -18.10 13.88 -27.52
CA THR A 110 -18.97 12.71 -27.41
C THR A 110 -18.27 11.59 -26.64
N VAL A 111 -18.86 11.13 -25.54
CA VAL A 111 -18.35 10.00 -24.76
C VAL A 111 -18.59 8.70 -25.53
N VAL A 112 -17.51 7.98 -25.84
CA VAL A 112 -17.56 6.70 -26.56
C VAL A 112 -17.30 5.50 -25.65
N LYS A 113 -16.61 5.71 -24.53
CA LYS A 113 -16.34 4.68 -23.52
C LYS A 113 -16.19 5.33 -22.14
N SER A 114 -16.66 4.65 -21.10
CA SER A 114 -16.46 5.03 -19.70
C SER A 114 -15.71 3.93 -18.95
N PHE A 115 -15.02 4.35 -17.89
CA PHE A 115 -14.28 3.50 -16.97
C PHE A 115 -14.72 3.84 -15.55
N ASP A 116 -14.74 2.83 -14.68
CA ASP A 116 -14.92 3.05 -13.25
C ASP A 116 -13.73 3.82 -12.65
N LYS A 117 -13.86 4.17 -11.37
CA LYS A 117 -12.84 4.92 -10.63
C LYS A 117 -11.49 4.22 -10.61
N ASN A 118 -11.47 2.93 -10.33
CA ASN A 118 -10.22 2.18 -10.19
C ASN A 118 -9.42 2.18 -11.50
N ILE A 119 -10.09 1.91 -12.63
CA ILE A 119 -9.45 1.93 -13.94
C ILE A 119 -9.05 3.36 -14.32
N ALA A 120 -9.89 4.33 -14.01
CA ALA A 120 -9.61 5.72 -14.31
C ALA A 120 -8.38 6.24 -13.55
N ASP A 121 -8.23 5.88 -12.27
CA ASP A 121 -7.07 6.23 -11.43
C ASP A 121 -5.78 5.63 -12.00
N ILE A 122 -5.84 4.36 -12.43
CA ILE A 122 -4.69 3.68 -13.08
C ILE A 122 -4.33 4.36 -14.40
N LEU A 123 -5.32 4.64 -15.27
CA LEU A 123 -5.05 5.30 -16.54
C LEU A 123 -4.47 6.71 -16.33
N GLU A 124 -4.98 7.45 -15.35
CA GLU A 124 -4.48 8.78 -15.01
C GLU A 124 -3.04 8.73 -14.49
N GLU A 125 -2.72 7.80 -13.59
CA GLU A 125 -1.34 7.57 -13.10
C GLU A 125 -0.39 7.24 -14.26
N ILE A 126 -0.78 6.35 -15.18
CA ILE A 126 0.14 5.95 -16.25
C ILE A 126 0.31 7.03 -17.32
N LEU A 127 -0.73 7.83 -17.56
CA LEU A 127 -0.73 8.92 -18.53
C LEU A 127 -0.15 10.22 -17.96
N GLN A 128 0.00 10.33 -16.65
CA GLN A 128 0.55 11.50 -15.99
C GLN A 128 1.95 11.81 -16.53
N GLU A 129 2.17 13.07 -16.92
CA GLU A 129 3.46 13.59 -17.41
C GLU A 129 3.98 12.98 -18.73
N LYS A 130 3.19 12.13 -19.42
CA LYS A 130 3.57 11.50 -20.69
C LYS A 130 2.77 12.02 -21.87
N GLU A 131 3.42 12.13 -23.02
CA GLU A 131 2.72 12.42 -24.27
C GLU A 131 1.95 11.16 -24.69
N SER A 132 0.62 11.25 -24.71
CA SER A 132 -0.23 10.10 -25.05
C SER A 132 -1.21 10.44 -26.16
N SER A 133 -1.55 9.42 -26.96
CA SER A 133 -2.55 9.52 -28.02
C SER A 133 -3.38 8.25 -28.08
N ILE A 134 -4.69 8.40 -28.25
CA ILE A 134 -5.59 7.28 -28.49
C ILE A 134 -6.04 7.38 -29.93
N VAL A 135 -5.67 6.40 -30.76
CA VAL A 135 -5.96 6.42 -32.20
C VAL A 135 -6.84 5.23 -32.56
N ILE A 136 -7.87 5.46 -33.37
CA ILE A 136 -8.70 4.37 -33.89
C ILE A 136 -7.89 3.58 -34.92
N THR A 137 -7.70 2.29 -34.68
CA THR A 137 -6.93 1.41 -35.58
C THR A 137 -7.81 0.56 -36.47
N ARG A 138 -9.05 0.27 -36.04
CA ARG A 138 -9.99 -0.51 -36.84
C ARG A 138 -11.43 -0.23 -36.47
N ILE A 139 -12.30 -0.13 -37.48
CA ILE A 139 -13.75 -0.05 -37.26
C ILE A 139 -14.44 -1.26 -37.88
N THR A 140 -15.36 -1.84 -37.12
CA THR A 140 -16.29 -2.89 -37.55
C THR A 140 -17.72 -2.45 -37.25
N THR A 141 -18.70 -3.20 -37.73
CA THR A 141 -20.12 -2.95 -37.46
C THR A 141 -20.43 -2.85 -35.97
N ASN A 142 -19.80 -3.69 -35.14
CA ASN A 142 -20.12 -3.79 -33.71
C ASN A 142 -19.09 -3.12 -32.80
N PHE A 143 -17.84 -3.00 -33.25
CA PHE A 143 -16.73 -2.54 -32.41
C PHE A 143 -15.79 -1.60 -33.14
N ILE A 144 -15.30 -0.62 -32.39
CA ILE A 144 -14.17 0.24 -32.72
C ILE A 144 -13.00 -0.22 -31.86
N LYS A 145 -11.88 -0.55 -32.50
CA LYS A 145 -10.61 -0.79 -31.83
C LYS A 145 -9.81 0.51 -31.85
N ALA A 146 -9.38 0.95 -30.67
CA ALA A 146 -8.48 2.07 -30.53
C ALA A 146 -7.21 1.63 -29.80
N GLN A 147 -6.07 2.19 -30.18
CA GLN A 147 -4.80 1.95 -29.53
C GLN A 147 -4.35 3.20 -28.78
N LEU A 148 -4.12 3.04 -27.49
CA LEU A 148 -3.49 4.03 -26.64
C LEU A 148 -1.97 3.87 -26.79
N HIS A 149 -1.33 4.87 -27.38
CA HIS A 149 0.11 5.02 -27.46
C HIS A 149 0.58 5.99 -26.40
N ILE A 150 1.67 5.65 -25.72
CA ILE A 150 2.33 6.47 -24.71
C ILE A 150 3.77 6.67 -25.17
N ARG A 151 4.25 7.91 -25.14
CA ARG A 151 5.62 8.31 -25.48
C ARG A 151 6.32 8.90 -24.27
#